data_AF-A0A6S7J6G0-F1
#
_entry.id   AF-A0A6S7J6G0-F1
#
_cell.length_a   1.000
_cell.length_b   1.000
_cell.length_c   1.000
_cell.angle_alpha   90.00
_cell.angle_beta   90.00
_cell.angle_gamma   90.00
#
_symmetry.space_group_name_H-M   'P 1'
#
loop_
_entity.id
_entity.type
_entity.pdbx_description
1 polymer ?
#
loop_
_entity_poly.entity_id
_entity_poly.type
_entity_poly.pdbx_seq_one_letter_code
_entity_poly.pdbx_strand_id
1 'polypeptide(L)'
;MAEENDSKSSVELATKLVQLGTARDKTETILQAAKESAIKRHVETLREIINEVNKLVRTIEAEKITAKENSDEIDTWIGEIEEKLNEGDEKITILEQWLNETREKREYSDQKYRKVEEGS
;
A
#
# COMPACT_ATOMS: atom_id res chain seq x y z
N MET A 1 -23.00 -1.49 27.62
CA MET A 1 -23.36 -0.95 26.30
C MET A 1 -22.10 -0.91 25.43
N ALA A 2 -21.45 -2.07 25.22
CA ALA A 2 -20.16 -2.21 24.54
C ALA A 2 -20.19 -3.24 23.39
N GLU A 3 -21.34 -3.89 23.16
CA GLU A 3 -21.43 -5.01 22.20
C GLU A 3 -21.58 -4.56 20.73
N GLU A 4 -21.81 -3.27 20.45
CA GLU A 4 -22.05 -2.79 19.07
C GLU A 4 -20.77 -2.27 18.35
N ASN A 5 -19.72 -1.92 19.08
CA ASN A 5 -18.50 -1.34 18.49
C ASN A 5 -17.50 -2.40 18.00
N ASP A 6 -17.37 -3.53 18.71
CA ASP A 6 -16.48 -4.65 18.35
C ASP A 6 -16.77 -5.18 16.93
N SER A 7 -18.05 -5.22 16.55
CA SER A 7 -18.47 -5.67 15.22
C SER A 7 -18.14 -4.67 14.12
N LYS A 8 -18.05 -3.37 14.42
CA LYS A 8 -17.91 -2.34 13.39
C LYS A 8 -16.46 -2.19 12.93
N SER A 9 -15.51 -2.06 13.87
CA SER A 9 -14.08 -1.95 13.56
C SER A 9 -13.58 -3.18 12.79
N SER A 10 -14.02 -4.37 13.19
CA SER A 10 -13.68 -5.63 12.52
C SER A 10 -14.21 -5.72 11.09
N VAL A 11 -15.46 -5.30 10.83
CA VAL A 11 -16.04 -5.25 9.48
C VAL A 11 -15.32 -4.20 8.61
N GLU A 12 -14.98 -3.05 9.18
CA GLU A 12 -14.19 -2.02 8.50
C GLU A 12 -12.80 -2.55 8.11
N LEU A 13 -12.12 -3.26 9.02
CA LEU A 13 -10.82 -3.88 8.73
C LEU A 13 -10.93 -4.90 7.59
N ALA A 14 -11.90 -5.82 7.66
CA ALA A 14 -12.13 -6.80 6.60
C ALA A 14 -12.36 -6.11 5.24
N THR A 15 -13.15 -5.04 5.23
CA THR A 15 -13.40 -4.23 4.03
C THR A 15 -12.10 -3.62 3.49
N LYS A 16 -11.26 -3.05 4.37
CA LYS A 16 -9.99 -2.44 3.97
C LYS A 16 -8.98 -3.46 3.45
N LEU A 17 -8.94 -4.66 4.02
CA LEU A 17 -8.11 -5.76 3.51
C LEU A 17 -8.56 -6.20 2.10
N VAL A 18 -9.87 -6.27 1.83
CA VAL A 18 -10.39 -6.54 0.47
C VAL A 18 -10.02 -5.41 -0.49
N GLN A 19 -10.11 -4.14 -0.05
CA GLN A 19 -9.69 -2.99 -0.85
C GLN A 19 -8.19 -3.04 -1.15
N LEU A 20 -7.35 -3.43 -0.17
CA LEU A 20 -5.91 -3.60 -0.35
C LEU A 20 -5.60 -4.67 -1.40
N GLY A 21 -6.21 -5.86 -1.27
CA GLY A 21 -6.05 -6.93 -2.25
C GLY A 21 -6.45 -6.48 -3.66
N THR A 22 -7.61 -5.85 -3.78
CA THR A 22 -8.10 -5.32 -5.07
C THR A 22 -7.16 -4.27 -5.67
N ALA A 23 -6.60 -3.38 -4.83
CA ALA A 23 -5.65 -2.37 -5.28
C ALA A 23 -4.32 -3.02 -5.73
N ARG A 24 -3.84 -4.02 -4.99
CA ARG A 24 -2.64 -4.78 -5.35
C ARG A 24 -2.78 -5.49 -6.69
N ASP A 25 -3.92 -6.13 -6.95
CA ASP A 25 -4.18 -6.83 -8.21
C ASP A 25 -4.17 -5.89 -9.42
N LYS A 26 -4.59 -4.63 -9.24
CA LYS A 26 -4.59 -3.61 -10.30
C LYS A 26 -3.21 -3.05 -10.62
N THR A 27 -2.21 -3.27 -9.77
CA THR A 27 -0.86 -2.70 -9.93
C THR A 27 -0.25 -3.03 -11.29
N GLU A 28 -0.37 -4.28 -11.75
CA GLU A 28 0.18 -4.70 -13.04
C GLU A 28 -0.49 -3.98 -14.23
N THR A 29 -1.81 -3.86 -14.20
CA THR A 29 -2.56 -3.12 -15.24
C THR A 29 -2.17 -1.64 -15.28
N ILE A 30 -1.91 -1.04 -14.11
CA ILE A 30 -1.52 0.36 -14.00
C ILE A 30 -0.08 0.59 -14.49
N LEU A 31 0.84 -0.34 -14.20
CA LEU A 31 2.20 -0.33 -14.74
C LEU A 31 2.20 -0.43 -16.27
N GLN A 32 1.39 -1.34 -16.84
CA GLN A 32 1.26 -1.51 -18.29
C GLN A 32 0.73 -0.27 -19.00
N ALA A 33 -0.14 0.51 -18.34
CA ALA A 33 -0.61 1.77 -18.88
C ALA A 33 0.52 2.82 -19.01
N ALA A 34 1.63 2.65 -18.30
CA ALA A 34 2.84 3.50 -18.35
C ALA A 34 2.58 5.00 -18.16
N LYS A 35 1.50 5.37 -17.45
CA LYS A 35 1.13 6.75 -17.16
C LYS A 35 1.65 7.13 -15.78
N GLU A 36 2.68 7.96 -15.71
CA GLU A 36 3.27 8.43 -14.44
C GLU A 36 2.24 8.95 -13.44
N SER A 37 1.27 9.75 -13.89
CA SER A 37 0.22 10.29 -13.02
C SER A 37 -0.72 9.23 -12.45
N ALA A 38 -1.04 8.19 -13.25
CA ALA A 38 -1.84 7.06 -12.77
C ALA A 38 -1.07 6.22 -11.76
N ILE A 39 0.23 5.99 -12.00
CA ILE A 39 1.12 5.24 -11.11
C ILE A 39 1.29 5.98 -9.78
N LYS A 40 1.53 7.29 -9.79
CA LYS A 40 1.62 8.12 -8.57
C LYS A 40 0.33 8.05 -7.73
N ARG A 41 -0.83 8.24 -8.37
CA ARG A 41 -2.13 8.15 -7.70
C ARG A 41 -2.36 6.75 -7.10
N HIS A 42 -1.90 5.71 -7.78
CA HIS A 42 -2.03 4.33 -7.29
C HIS A 42 -1.14 4.06 -6.08
N VAL A 43 0.09 4.59 -6.06
CA VAL A 43 0.98 4.57 -4.88
C VAL A 43 0.31 5.25 -3.69
N GLU A 44 -0.26 6.44 -3.89
CA GLU A 44 -0.99 7.17 -2.84
C GLU A 44 -2.18 6.35 -2.31
N THR A 45 -2.95 5.72 -3.21
CA THR A 45 -4.08 4.86 -2.85
C THR A 45 -3.65 3.68 -1.99
N LEU A 46 -2.58 2.97 -2.37
CA LEU A 46 -2.06 1.85 -1.60
C LEU A 46 -1.59 2.30 -0.20
N ARG A 47 -0.86 3.41 -0.12
CA ARG A 47 -0.41 4.00 1.15
C ARG A 47 -1.57 4.38 2.07
N GLU A 48 -2.62 4.98 1.52
CA GLU A 48 -3.81 5.37 2.28
C GLU A 48 -4.49 4.13 2.88
N ILE A 49 -4.74 3.10 2.07
CA ILE A 49 -5.37 1.86 2.53
C ILE A 49 -4.52 1.17 3.60
N ILE A 50 -3.21 1.06 3.41
CA ILE A 50 -2.27 0.46 4.38
C ILE A 50 -2.31 1.22 5.71
N ASN A 51 -2.31 2.56 5.67
CA ASN A 51 -2.40 3.37 6.88
C ASN A 51 -3.73 3.19 7.61
N GLU A 52 -4.84 3.04 6.89
CA GLU A 52 -6.15 2.78 7.48
C GLU A 52 -6.23 1.39 8.12
N VAL A 53 -5.71 0.35 7.44
CA VAL A 53 -5.58 -1.01 8.01
C VAL A 53 -4.78 -0.97 9.30
N ASN A 54 -3.60 -0.33 9.31
CA ASN A 54 -2.76 -0.21 10.50
C ASN A 54 -3.47 0.47 11.68
N LYS A 55 -4.29 1.50 11.41
CA LYS A 55 -5.09 2.16 12.45
C LYS A 55 -6.13 1.22 13.03
N LEU A 56 -6.89 0.54 12.17
CA LEU A 56 -7.94 -0.40 12.58
C LEU A 56 -7.36 -1.58 13.36
N VAL A 57 -6.20 -2.12 12.94
CA VAL A 57 -5.49 -3.18 13.67
C VAL A 57 -5.21 -2.76 15.10
N ARG A 58 -4.60 -1.58 15.31
CA ARG A 58 -4.27 -1.07 16.65
C ARG A 58 -5.52 -0.85 17.51
N THR A 59 -6.62 -0.42 16.91
CA THR A 59 -7.90 -0.26 17.61
C THR A 59 -8.43 -1.61 18.08
N ILE A 60 -8.51 -2.60 17.18
CA ILE A 60 -9.03 -3.93 17.49
C ILE A 60 -8.10 -4.67 18.46
N GLU A 61 -6.78 -4.56 18.30
CA GLU A 61 -5.79 -5.11 19.23
C GLU A 61 -6.04 -4.60 20.66
N ALA A 62 -6.23 -3.29 20.83
CA ALA A 62 -6.52 -2.70 22.13
C ALA A 62 -7.85 -3.20 22.73
N GLU A 63 -8.88 -3.41 21.89
CA GLU A 63 -10.17 -4.00 22.28
C GLU A 63 -9.97 -5.45 22.77
N LYS A 64 -9.26 -6.28 22.00
CA LYS A 64 -8.93 -7.68 22.34
C LYS A 64 -8.11 -7.81 23.62
N ILE A 65 -7.12 -6.95 23.82
CA ILE A 65 -6.33 -6.89 25.06
C ILE A 65 -7.24 -6.52 26.24
N THR A 66 -8.14 -5.55 26.07
CA THR A 66 -9.08 -5.13 27.13
C THR A 66 -10.06 -6.25 27.48
N ALA A 67 -10.50 -7.00 26.47
CA ALA A 67 -11.33 -8.20 26.64
C ALA A 67 -10.57 -9.40 27.24
N LYS A 68 -9.24 -9.28 27.43
CA LYS A 68 -8.35 -10.34 27.93
C LYS A 68 -8.41 -11.59 27.06
N GLU A 69 -8.51 -11.40 25.74
CA GLU A 69 -8.29 -12.49 24.79
C GLU A 69 -6.86 -13.05 24.90
N ASN A 70 -6.65 -14.24 24.35
CA ASN A 70 -5.36 -14.92 24.41
C ASN A 70 -4.30 -14.15 23.59
N SER A 71 -3.16 -13.84 24.20
CA SER A 71 -2.05 -13.12 23.55
C SER A 71 -1.54 -13.84 22.29
N ASP A 72 -1.42 -15.16 22.32
CA ASP A 72 -0.92 -15.95 21.19
C ASP A 72 -1.89 -15.88 19.99
N GLU A 73 -3.20 -15.81 20.27
CA GLU A 73 -4.24 -15.64 19.24
C GLU A 73 -4.20 -14.23 18.64
N ILE A 74 -3.97 -13.21 19.48
CA ILE A 74 -3.79 -11.82 19.03
C ILE A 74 -2.55 -11.71 18.14
N ASP A 75 -1.41 -12.25 18.58
CA ASP A 75 -0.15 -12.20 17.84
C ASP A 75 -0.26 -12.93 16.49
N THR A 76 -0.92 -14.09 16.47
CA THR A 76 -1.19 -14.83 15.22
C THR A 76 -2.02 -14.00 14.25
N TRP A 77 -3.09 -13.39 14.75
CA TRP A 77 -3.97 -12.53 13.94
C TRP A 77 -3.26 -11.29 13.40
N ILE A 78 -2.40 -10.64 14.20
CA ILE A 78 -1.56 -9.52 13.74
C ILE A 78 -0.63 -9.99 12.62
N GLY A 79 0.05 -11.13 12.80
CA GLY A 79 0.99 -11.67 11.81
C GLY A 79 0.34 -11.91 10.44
N GLU A 80 -0.88 -12.45 10.41
CA GLU A 80 -1.63 -12.65 9.15
C GLU A 80 -1.96 -11.33 8.43
N ILE A 81 -2.13 -10.23 9.17
CA ILE A 81 -2.40 -8.91 8.61
C ILE A 81 -1.10 -8.26 8.14
N GLU A 82 -0.03 -8.37 8.92
CA GLU A 82 1.29 -7.87 8.55
C GLU A 82 1.78 -8.48 7.24
N GLU A 83 1.54 -9.77 7.01
CA GLU A 83 1.83 -10.41 5.72
C GLU A 83 1.13 -9.68 4.55
N LYS A 84 -0.17 -9.39 4.67
CA LYS A 84 -0.94 -8.70 3.63
C LYS A 84 -0.46 -7.26 3.40
N LEU A 85 -0.05 -6.58 4.47
CA LEU A 85 0.51 -5.23 4.41
C LEU A 85 1.86 -5.23 3.69
N ASN A 86 2.75 -6.16 4.03
CA ASN A 86 4.05 -6.32 3.40
C ASN A 86 3.91 -6.53 1.88
N GLU A 87 3.00 -7.39 1.46
CA GLU A 87 2.77 -7.60 0.03
C GLU A 87 2.19 -6.33 -0.67
N GLY A 88 1.56 -5.43 0.07
CA GLY A 88 1.13 -4.11 -0.41
C GLY A 88 2.30 -3.13 -0.56
N ASP A 89 3.18 -3.10 0.43
CA ASP A 89 4.40 -2.29 0.42
C ASP A 89 5.38 -2.71 -0.70
N GLU A 90 5.45 -4.01 -1.01
CA GLU A 90 6.18 -4.52 -2.17
C GLU A 90 5.64 -3.94 -3.48
N LYS A 91 4.31 -3.84 -3.64
CA LYS A 91 3.71 -3.21 -4.83
C LYS A 91 4.04 -1.72 -4.92
N ILE A 92 4.04 -1.02 -3.79
CA ILE A 92 4.47 0.39 -3.75
C ILE A 92 5.92 0.51 -4.22
N THR A 93 6.81 -0.34 -3.72
CA THR A 93 8.24 -0.33 -4.08
C THR A 93 8.44 -0.53 -5.58
N ILE A 94 7.71 -1.47 -6.19
CA ILE A 94 7.76 -1.71 -7.64
C ILE A 94 7.31 -0.48 -8.43
N LEU A 95 6.22 0.17 -8.01
CA LEU A 95 5.69 1.37 -8.68
C LEU A 95 6.66 2.56 -8.56
N GLU A 96 7.26 2.75 -7.39
CA GLU A 96 8.24 3.81 -7.15
C GLU A 96 9.53 3.58 -7.93
N GLN A 97 10.00 2.34 -8.01
CA GLN A 97 11.14 1.97 -8.84
C GLN A 97 10.88 2.31 -10.31
N TRP A 98 9.70 1.95 -10.83
CA TRP A 98 9.32 2.30 -12.21
C TRP A 98 9.33 3.82 -12.46
N LEU A 99 8.83 4.61 -11.52
CA LEU A 99 8.84 6.07 -11.62
C LEU A 99 10.27 6.62 -11.63
N ASN A 100 11.16 6.07 -10.80
CA ASN A 100 12.55 6.48 -10.75
C ASN A 100 13.29 6.14 -12.06
N GLU A 101 13.16 4.90 -12.54
CA GLU A 101 13.78 4.47 -13.80
C GLU A 101 13.29 5.30 -15.00
N THR A 102 12.00 5.64 -15.03
CA THR A 102 11.42 6.48 -16.09
C THR A 102 12.00 7.89 -16.05
N ARG A 103 12.19 8.45 -14.86
CA ARG A 103 12.83 9.75 -14.67
C ARG A 103 14.28 9.74 -15.12
N GLU A 104 15.07 8.76 -14.70
CA GLU A 104 16.49 8.64 -15.07
C GLU A 104 16.67 8.51 -16.59
N LYS A 105 15.82 7.73 -17.26
CA LYS A 105 15.83 7.61 -18.74
C LYS A 105 15.56 8.95 -19.44
N ARG A 106 14.62 9.75 -18.92
CA ARG A 106 14.32 11.08 -19.46
C ARG A 106 15.51 12.02 -19.28
N GLU A 107 16.07 12.07 -18.08
CA GLU A 107 17.24 12.92 -17.77
C GLU A 107 18.46 12.56 -18.63
N TYR A 108 18.72 11.26 -18.83
CA TYR A 108 19.79 10.79 -19.72
C TYR A 108 19.56 11.20 -21.18
N SER A 109 18.33 11.06 -21.67
CA SER A 109 17.94 11.48 -23.01
C SER A 109 18.18 12.98 -23.22
N ASP A 110 17.69 13.81 -22.30
CA ASP A 110 17.82 15.27 -22.40
C ASP A 110 19.28 15.74 -22.39
N GLN A 111 20.14 15.11 -21.58
CA GLN A 111 21.57 15.40 -21.57
C GLN A 111 22.25 15.03 -22.89
N LYS A 112 21.85 13.92 -23.51
CA LYS A 112 22.38 13.50 -24.81
C LYS A 112 22.02 14.50 -25.91
N TYR A 113 20.77 14.99 -25.94
CA TYR A 113 20.34 15.99 -26.92
C TYR A 113 21.10 17.32 -26.75
N ARG A 114 21.27 17.81 -25.52
CA ARG A 114 22.00 19.06 -25.26
C ARG A 114 23.46 19.00 -25.73
N LYS A 115 24.15 17.87 -25.52
CA LYS A 115 25.54 17.69 -25.98
C LYS A 115 25.69 17.63 -27.51
N VAL A 116 24.64 17.26 -28.23
CA VAL A 116 24.64 17.25 -29.70
C VAL A 116 24.43 18.67 -30.24
N GLU A 117 23.59 19.48 -29.60
CA GLU A 117 23.36 20.88 -29.97
C GLU A 117 24.55 21.80 -29.67
N GLU A 118 25.30 21.56 -28.59
CA GLU A 118 26.49 22.35 -28.22
C GLU A 118 27.77 21.93 -28.99
N GLY A 119 27.74 20.79 -29.68
CA GLY A 119 28.88 20.22 -30.42
C GLY A 119 28.78 20.31 -31.95
N SER A 120 27.70 20.90 -32.49
CA SER A 120 27.51 21.20 -33.93
C SER A 120 27.68 22.69 -34.20
#